data_AF-A0A3P6SAB3-F1
#
_entry.id   AF-A0A3P6SAB3-F1
#
_cell.length_a   1.000
_cell.length_b   1.000
_cell.length_c   1.000
_cell.angle_alpha   90.00
_cell.angle_beta   90.00
_cell.angle_gamma   90.00
#
_symmetry.space_group_name_H-M   'P 1'
#
loop_
_entity.id
_entity.type
_entity.pdbx_description
1 polymer ?
#
loop_
_entity_poly.entity_id
_entity_poly.type
_entity_poly.pdbx_seq_one_letter_code
_entity_poly.pdbx_strand_id
1 'polypeptide(L)'
;MLHFSKSILWLKISAEMVRYLCNLIFTLLYVFGFPIVYCMDCKLFVDANAEFRQKDLFALKEAKQADPLEARAHAVNINYIHLDGNIGCMVNGAGLAMATMDIIKLYGGEPANFLDVGGGASTEQVMEAFKIITEDKKKVKSSFLVI
;
A
#
# COMPACT_ATOMS: atom_id res chain seq x y z
N MET A 1 -29.38 16.62 11.12
CA MET A 1 -28.61 17.74 10.50
C MET A 1 -27.59 18.20 11.54
N LEU A 2 -26.33 17.78 11.40
CA LEU A 2 -25.31 17.94 12.43
C LEU A 2 -24.71 19.36 12.40
N HIS A 3 -24.97 20.15 13.46
CA HIS A 3 -24.38 21.47 13.69
C HIS A 3 -23.01 21.31 14.36
N PHE A 4 -21.92 21.82 13.76
CA PHE A 4 -20.60 21.83 14.40
C PHE A 4 -19.88 23.16 14.25
N SER A 5 -19.50 23.74 15.40
CA SER A 5 -18.42 24.72 15.47
C SER A 5 -17.12 24.07 14.95
N LYS A 6 -16.28 24.84 14.23
CA LYS A 6 -15.02 24.36 13.63
C LYS A 6 -14.18 23.53 14.62
N SER A 7 -14.11 23.95 15.89
CA SER A 7 -13.34 23.26 16.92
C SER A 7 -13.90 21.87 17.30
N ILE A 8 -15.23 21.72 17.33
CA ILE A 8 -15.90 20.45 17.67
C ILE A 8 -15.77 19.45 16.53
N LEU A 9 -15.81 19.94 15.28
CA LEU A 9 -15.64 19.11 14.09
C LEU A 9 -14.25 18.43 14.10
N TRP A 10 -13.18 19.20 14.34
CA TRP A 10 -11.81 18.66 14.42
C TRP A 10 -11.64 17.63 15.54
N LEU A 11 -12.24 17.87 16.71
CA LEU A 11 -12.21 16.93 17.84
C LEU A 11 -12.93 15.61 17.54
N LYS A 12 -14.08 15.67 16.85
CA LYS A 12 -14.80 14.46 16.44
C LYS A 12 -14.05 13.67 15.38
N ILE A 13 -13.45 14.37 14.42
CA ILE A 13 -12.65 13.74 13.37
C ILE A 13 -11.41 13.08 13.97
N SER A 14 -10.66 13.77 14.83
CA SER A 14 -9.46 13.19 15.44
C SER A 14 -9.79 11.98 16.32
N ALA A 15 -10.91 12.01 17.05
CA ALA A 15 -11.40 10.87 17.81
C ALA A 15 -11.69 9.66 16.90
N GLU A 16 -12.33 9.87 15.75
CA GLU A 16 -12.59 8.78 14.80
C GLU A 16 -11.32 8.27 14.11
N MET A 17 -10.36 9.15 13.80
CA MET A 17 -9.05 8.75 13.25
C MET A 17 -8.30 7.82 14.21
N VAL A 18 -8.31 8.14 15.51
CA VAL A 18 -7.72 7.29 16.54
C VAL A 18 -8.52 5.99 16.70
N ARG A 19 -9.85 6.05 16.69
CA ARG A 19 -10.73 4.88 16.85
C ARG A 19 -10.54 3.87 15.74
N TYR A 20 -10.46 4.33 14.49
CA TYR A 20 -10.35 3.48 13.31
C TYR A 20 -8.91 3.20 12.89
N LEU A 21 -7.92 3.78 13.58
CA LEU A 21 -6.51 3.78 13.17
C LEU A 21 -6.40 4.10 11.68
N CYS A 22 -6.96 5.25 11.32
CA CYS A 22 -6.95 5.77 9.96
C CYS A 22 -6.33 7.16 9.93
N ASN A 23 -5.56 7.40 8.86
CA ASN A 23 -5.13 8.72 8.48
C ASN A 23 -6.16 9.30 7.50
N LEU A 24 -6.58 10.52 7.75
CA LEU A 24 -7.58 11.22 6.97
C LEU A 24 -6.95 12.47 6.36
N ILE A 25 -7.09 12.58 5.05
CA ILE A 25 -6.69 13.75 4.29
C ILE A 25 -7.99 14.40 3.78
N PHE A 26 -8.25 15.63 4.21
CA PHE A 26 -9.31 16.46 3.64
C PHE A 26 -8.78 17.19 2.42
N THR A 27 -9.44 17.01 1.28
CA THR A 27 -9.08 17.72 0.05
C THR A 27 -9.88 19.01 -0.10
N LEU A 28 -11.13 19.06 0.37
CA LEU A 28 -11.98 20.26 0.24
C LEU A 28 -13.02 20.40 1.38
N LEU A 29 -12.87 21.47 2.17
CA LEU A 29 -13.86 21.91 3.17
C LEU A 29 -14.67 23.08 2.59
N TYR A 30 -16.00 22.97 2.56
CA TYR A 30 -16.88 24.06 2.09
C TYR A 30 -17.76 24.56 3.23
N VAL A 31 -17.78 25.89 3.44
CA VAL A 31 -18.62 26.54 4.45
C VAL A 31 -19.81 27.18 3.74
N PHE A 32 -21.00 26.61 3.92
CA PHE A 32 -22.23 27.17 3.36
C PHE A 32 -23.02 27.86 4.47
N GLY A 33 -22.75 29.16 4.68
CA GLY A 33 -23.42 29.97 5.70
C GLY A 33 -23.03 29.55 7.14
N PHE A 34 -22.47 30.49 7.91
CA PHE A 34 -22.21 30.23 9.32
C PHE A 34 -23.54 29.92 10.04
N PRO A 35 -23.65 28.84 10.83
CA PRO A 35 -22.58 28.06 11.47
C PRO A 35 -22.33 26.64 10.89
N ILE A 36 -22.73 26.32 9.66
CA ILE A 36 -22.67 24.94 9.14
C ILE A 36 -21.46 24.73 8.23
N VAL A 37 -20.69 23.68 8.50
CA VAL A 37 -19.50 23.28 7.74
C VAL A 37 -19.74 21.88 7.16
N TYR A 38 -19.54 21.73 5.85
CA TYR A 38 -19.64 20.45 5.15
C TYR A 38 -18.27 19.99 4.66
N CYS A 39 -18.05 18.67 4.75
CA CYS A 39 -16.93 18.01 4.09
C CYS A 39 -17.42 17.52 2.72
N MET A 40 -16.86 18.06 1.65
CA MET A 40 -17.30 17.71 0.29
C MET A 40 -16.58 16.48 -0.24
N ASP A 41 -15.29 16.37 0.03
CA ASP A 41 -14.46 15.26 -0.40
C ASP A 41 -13.44 14.89 0.70
N CYS A 42 -13.24 13.60 0.91
CA CYS A 42 -12.31 13.08 1.90
C CYS A 42 -11.61 11.81 1.39
N LYS A 43 -10.31 11.71 1.69
CA LYS A 43 -9.54 10.50 1.42
C LYS A 43 -9.10 9.88 2.74
N LEU A 44 -9.58 8.67 2.98
CA LEU A 44 -9.26 7.87 4.16
C LEU A 44 -8.21 6.81 3.81
N PHE A 45 -7.17 6.73 4.62
CA PHE A 45 -6.16 5.69 4.60
C PHE A 45 -6.26 4.90 5.90
N VAL A 46 -6.72 3.66 5.83
CA VAL A 46 -6.83 2.78 7.00
C VAL A 46 -5.53 1.99 7.14
N ASP A 47 -5.01 1.87 8.37
CA ASP A 47 -3.86 1.02 8.65
C ASP A 47 -4.21 -0.45 8.37
N ALA A 48 -3.47 -1.09 7.46
CA ALA A 48 -3.65 -2.51 7.12
C ALA A 48 -3.52 -3.41 8.36
N ASN A 49 -2.67 -3.05 9.33
CA ASN A 49 -2.51 -3.82 10.56
C ASN A 49 -3.75 -3.76 11.48
N ALA A 50 -4.70 -2.86 11.23
CA ALA A 50 -5.94 -2.75 11.98
C ALA A 50 -7.06 -3.69 11.49
N GLU A 51 -6.82 -4.46 10.41
CA GLU A 51 -7.82 -5.32 9.77
C GLU A 51 -8.50 -6.27 10.77
N PHE A 52 -7.74 -6.84 11.72
CA PHE A 52 -8.25 -7.81 12.69
C PHE A 52 -9.44 -7.30 13.53
N ARG A 53 -9.53 -5.98 13.77
CA ARG A 53 -10.57 -5.33 14.58
C ARG A 53 -11.53 -4.45 13.77
N GLN A 54 -11.22 -4.15 12.50
CA GLN A 54 -12.00 -3.24 11.65
C GLN A 54 -12.59 -3.96 10.42
N LYS A 55 -13.14 -5.17 10.60
CA LYS A 55 -13.64 -6.02 9.49
C LYS A 55 -14.64 -5.29 8.58
N ASP A 56 -15.53 -4.49 9.16
CA ASP A 56 -16.55 -3.75 8.40
C ASP A 56 -15.94 -2.72 7.44
N LEU A 57 -14.83 -2.07 7.82
CA LEU A 57 -14.13 -1.13 6.95
C LEU A 57 -13.38 -1.83 5.82
N PHE A 58 -12.75 -2.97 6.12
CA PHE A 58 -12.03 -3.74 5.10
C PHE A 58 -12.99 -4.45 4.13
N ALA A 59 -14.22 -4.76 4.56
CA ALA A 59 -15.27 -5.25 3.68
C ALA A 59 -15.72 -4.22 2.62
N LEU A 60 -15.50 -2.93 2.86
CA LEU A 60 -15.76 -1.85 1.88
C LEU A 60 -14.64 -1.72 0.84
N LYS A 61 -13.50 -2.40 1.02
CA LYS A 61 -12.37 -2.34 0.08
C LYS A 61 -12.75 -3.08 -1.20
N GLU A 62 -12.91 -2.33 -2.29
CA GLU A 62 -13.15 -2.92 -3.60
C GLU A 62 -11.88 -3.61 -4.14
N ALA A 63 -11.94 -4.92 -4.36
CA ALA A 63 -10.81 -5.71 -4.89
C ALA A 63 -10.40 -5.33 -6.32
N LYS A 64 -11.24 -4.58 -7.04
CA LYS A 64 -11.06 -4.28 -8.47
C LYS A 64 -10.00 -3.22 -8.78
N GLN A 65 -9.54 -2.48 -7.77
CA GLN A 65 -8.54 -1.41 -7.94
C GLN A 65 -7.09 -1.87 -7.77
N ALA A 66 -6.84 -3.09 -7.28
CA ALA A 66 -5.48 -3.59 -7.07
C ALA A 66 -4.93 -4.28 -8.32
N ASP A 67 -3.62 -4.18 -8.53
CA ASP A 67 -2.92 -4.95 -9.56
C ASP A 67 -3.09 -6.46 -9.26
N PRO A 68 -3.45 -7.31 -10.24
CA PRO A 68 -3.63 -8.74 -10.03
C PRO A 68 -2.37 -9.44 -9.49
N LEU A 69 -1.17 -8.96 -9.82
CA LEU A 69 0.09 -9.50 -9.31
C LEU A 69 0.30 -9.13 -7.84
N GLU A 70 0.00 -7.89 -7.47
CA GLU A 70 0.05 -7.43 -6.07
C GLU A 70 -0.98 -8.17 -5.21
N ALA A 71 -2.20 -8.37 -5.73
CA ALA A 71 -3.24 -9.14 -5.04
C ALA A 71 -2.81 -10.59 -4.79
N ARG A 72 -2.16 -11.22 -5.78
CA ARG A 72 -1.65 -12.59 -5.63
C ARG A 72 -0.48 -12.67 -4.64
N ALA A 73 0.45 -11.71 -4.68
CA ALA A 73 1.53 -11.62 -3.71
C ALA A 73 1.00 -11.45 -2.28
N HIS A 74 0.01 -10.59 -2.10
CA HIS A 74 -0.65 -10.37 -0.81
C HIS A 74 -1.34 -11.64 -0.28
N ALA A 75 -1.91 -12.48 -1.16
CA ALA A 75 -2.53 -13.74 -0.77
C ALA A 75 -1.54 -14.76 -0.18
N VAL A 76 -0.27 -14.71 -0.57
CA VAL A 76 0.82 -15.55 -0.02
C VAL A 76 1.70 -14.81 0.99
N ASN A 77 1.24 -13.64 1.46
CA ASN A 77 1.89 -12.84 2.47
C ASN A 77 3.29 -12.34 2.04
N ILE A 78 3.42 -11.96 0.78
CA ILE A 78 4.63 -11.39 0.17
C ILE A 78 4.34 -9.94 -0.20
N ASN A 79 5.28 -9.05 0.09
CA ASN A 79 5.17 -7.65 -0.28
C ASN A 79 5.69 -7.46 -1.70
N TYR A 80 4.79 -7.24 -2.65
CA TYR A 80 5.11 -6.95 -4.05
C TYR A 80 4.53 -5.60 -4.46
N ILE A 81 5.32 -4.80 -5.18
CA ILE A 81 4.86 -3.57 -5.82
C ILE A 81 5.39 -3.58 -7.25
N HIS A 82 4.51 -3.38 -8.22
CA HIS A 82 4.90 -3.31 -9.63
C HIS A 82 5.52 -1.96 -9.97
N LEU A 83 6.63 -1.95 -10.72
CA LEU A 83 7.34 -0.74 -11.19
C LEU A 83 7.57 -0.81 -12.70
N ASP A 84 8.01 0.30 -13.30
CA ASP A 84 8.17 0.42 -14.76
C ASP A 84 9.57 0.05 -15.29
N GLY A 85 10.45 -0.49 -14.45
CA GLY A 85 11.81 -0.87 -14.85
C GLY A 85 11.91 -2.22 -15.58
N ASN A 86 13.15 -2.69 -15.72
CA ASN A 86 13.49 -3.91 -16.47
C ASN A 86 14.30 -4.94 -15.68
N ILE A 87 14.71 -4.62 -14.45
CA ILE A 87 15.46 -5.52 -13.57
C ILE A 87 14.54 -5.94 -12.43
N GLY A 88 14.11 -7.21 -12.43
CA GLY A 88 13.29 -7.73 -11.36
C GLY A 88 14.14 -8.03 -10.13
N CYS A 89 13.72 -7.64 -8.93
CA CYS A 89 14.45 -7.95 -7.71
C CYS A 89 13.62 -8.86 -6.78
N MET A 90 14.28 -9.80 -6.12
CA MET A 90 13.70 -10.55 -5.01
C MET A 90 14.67 -10.52 -3.85
N VAL A 91 14.19 -10.07 -2.69
CA VAL A 91 15.03 -9.91 -1.51
C VAL A 91 14.37 -10.42 -0.24
N ASN A 92 15.21 -10.71 0.75
CA ASN A 92 14.77 -11.01 2.10
C ASN A 92 14.86 -9.76 2.98
N GLY A 93 13.74 -9.05 3.14
CA GLY A 93 13.58 -7.89 4.01
C GLY A 93 13.44 -6.57 3.26
N ALA A 94 12.45 -5.76 3.66
CA ALA A 94 12.16 -4.46 3.06
C ALA A 94 13.34 -3.49 3.02
N GLY A 95 14.22 -3.48 4.03
CA GLY A 95 15.42 -2.63 4.05
C GLY A 95 16.42 -3.01 2.96
N LEU A 96 16.63 -4.32 2.76
CA LEU A 96 17.50 -4.84 1.72
C LEU A 96 16.87 -4.62 0.33
N ALA A 97 15.54 -4.68 0.23
CA ALA A 97 14.79 -4.39 -1.00
C ALA A 97 15.06 -2.97 -1.47
N MET A 98 14.91 -2.00 -0.57
CA MET A 98 15.14 -0.59 -0.86
C MET A 98 16.60 -0.34 -1.26
N ALA A 99 17.56 -0.88 -0.50
CA ALA A 99 18.98 -0.74 -0.82
C ALA A 99 19.34 -1.36 -2.18
N THR A 100 18.74 -2.50 -2.52
CA THR A 100 18.98 -3.16 -3.82
C THR A 100 18.45 -2.32 -4.98
N MET A 101 17.26 -1.73 -4.84
CA MET A 101 16.73 -0.82 -5.85
C MET A 101 17.60 0.43 -6.01
N ASP A 102 18.11 0.98 -4.91
CA ASP A 102 19.01 2.13 -4.93
C ASP A 102 20.32 1.79 -5.66
N ILE A 103 20.90 0.62 -5.40
CA ILE A 103 22.09 0.13 -6.11
C ILE A 103 21.79 -0.02 -7.61
N ILE A 104 20.67 -0.63 -7.99
CA ILE A 104 20.27 -0.80 -9.39
C ILE A 104 20.21 0.56 -10.09
N LYS A 105 19.58 1.55 -9.46
CA LYS A 105 19.50 2.93 -9.99
C LYS A 105 20.85 3.63 -10.05
N LEU A 106 21.71 3.46 -9.04
CA LEU A 106 23.06 4.04 -9.01
C LEU A 106 23.92 3.57 -10.18
N TYR A 107 23.74 2.33 -10.64
CA TYR A 107 24.45 1.77 -11.81
C TYR A 107 23.67 1.92 -13.13
N GLY A 108 22.62 2.75 -13.16
CA GLY A 108 21.87 3.10 -14.39
C GLY A 108 20.87 2.03 -14.84
N GLY A 109 20.53 1.07 -13.99
CA GLY A 109 19.42 0.15 -14.21
C GLY A 109 18.10 0.69 -13.66
N GLU A 110 16.98 0.13 -14.11
CA GLU A 110 15.66 0.48 -13.58
C GLU A 110 15.01 -0.74 -12.93
N PRO A 111 14.65 -0.68 -11.63
CA PRO A 111 13.98 -1.79 -10.96
C PRO A 111 12.55 -1.97 -11.50
N ALA A 112 12.23 -3.19 -11.92
CA ALA A 112 10.92 -3.57 -12.46
C ALA A 112 9.88 -3.85 -11.38
N ASN A 113 10.33 -4.13 -10.15
CA ASN A 113 9.44 -4.37 -9.03
C ASN A 113 10.15 -4.08 -7.70
N PHE A 114 9.36 -3.99 -6.64
CA PHE A 114 9.80 -4.20 -5.27
C PHE A 114 9.24 -5.55 -4.83
N LEU A 115 10.08 -6.47 -4.33
CA LEU A 115 9.61 -7.74 -3.79
C LEU A 115 10.40 -8.12 -2.53
N ASP A 116 9.69 -8.17 -1.41
CA ASP A 116 10.18 -8.65 -0.12
C ASP A 116 9.45 -9.92 0.31
N VAL A 117 10.18 -11.05 0.38
CA VAL A 117 9.65 -12.35 0.84
C VAL A 117 9.69 -12.51 2.36
N GLY A 118 10.40 -11.63 3.08
CA GLY A 118 10.53 -11.65 4.53
C GLY A 118 11.55 -12.66 5.09
N GLY A 119 11.99 -12.39 6.33
CA GLY A 119 13.07 -13.08 7.06
C GLY A 119 13.03 -14.61 7.04
N GLY A 120 11.84 -15.18 7.16
CA GLY A 120 11.59 -16.61 7.30
C GLY A 120 10.81 -17.19 6.12
N ALA A 121 11.04 -16.70 4.90
CA ALA A 121 10.31 -17.12 3.72
C ALA A 121 10.32 -18.65 3.53
N SER A 122 9.14 -19.25 3.34
CA SER A 122 9.00 -20.67 3.04
C SER A 122 9.36 -20.99 1.59
N THR A 123 9.62 -22.26 1.28
CA THR A 123 9.87 -22.74 -0.08
C THR A 123 8.73 -22.38 -1.03
N GLU A 124 7.49 -22.43 -0.56
CA GLU A 124 6.29 -22.10 -1.33
C GLU A 124 6.23 -20.60 -1.64
N GLN A 125 6.57 -19.74 -0.66
CA GLN A 125 6.60 -18.29 -0.85
C GLN A 125 7.67 -17.88 -1.86
N VAL A 126 8.86 -18.47 -1.77
CA VAL A 126 9.96 -18.22 -2.72
C VAL A 126 9.57 -18.69 -4.14
N MET A 127 8.93 -19.87 -4.26
CA MET A 127 8.44 -20.35 -5.56
C MET A 127 7.37 -19.42 -6.15
N GLU A 128 6.44 -18.94 -5.34
CA GLU A 128 5.38 -18.05 -5.81
C GLU A 128 5.92 -16.67 -6.20
N ALA A 129 6.87 -16.12 -5.42
CA ALA A 129 7.58 -14.89 -5.78
C ALA A 129 8.28 -15.01 -7.14
N PHE A 130 8.95 -16.15 -7.39
CA PHE A 130 9.57 -16.42 -8.69
C PHE A 130 8.55 -16.47 -9.82
N LYS A 131 7.38 -17.08 -9.62
CA LYS A 131 6.30 -17.09 -10.62
C LYS A 131 5.81 -15.68 -10.92
N ILE A 132 5.63 -14.85 -9.88
CA ILE A 132 5.20 -13.45 -10.03
C ILE A 132 6.19 -12.66 -10.89
N ILE A 133 7.49 -12.72 -10.58
CA ILE A 133 8.52 -12.03 -11.37
C ILE A 133 8.56 -12.54 -12.81
N THR A 134 8.41 -13.86 -13.00
CA THR A 134 8.51 -14.48 -14.33
C THR A 134 7.26 -14.28 -15.20
N GLU A 135 6.11 -13.94 -14.61
CA GLU A 135 4.89 -13.63 -15.38
C GLU A 135 4.94 -12.24 -16.01
N ASP A 136 5.72 -11.32 -15.45
CA ASP A 136 5.98 -9.99 -16.00
C ASP A 136 7.00 -10.03 -17.16
N LYS A 137 6.75 -10.93 -18.13
CA LYS A 137 7.64 -11.24 -19.26
C LYS A 137 7.86 -10.09 -20.23
N LYS A 138 7.09 -9.00 -20.13
CA LYS A 138 7.18 -7.86 -21.05
C LYS A 138 8.21 -6.82 -20.59
N LYS A 139 8.47 -6.71 -19.29
CA LYS A 139 9.36 -5.68 -18.73
C LYS A 139 10.67 -6.27 -18.18
N VAL A 140 10.62 -7.41 -17.48
CA VAL A 140 11.80 -7.98 -16.83
C VAL A 140 12.73 -8.67 -17.82
N LYS A 141 13.94 -8.13 -18.00
CA LYS A 141 15.00 -8.70 -18.85
C LYS A 141 16.06 -9.46 -18.07
N SER A 142 16.24 -9.11 -16.79
CA SER A 142 17.18 -9.74 -15.88
C SER A 142 16.60 -9.74 -14.47
N SER A 143 16.93 -10.78 -13.69
CA SER A 143 16.48 -10.91 -12.31
C SER A 143 17.69 -10.84 -11.36
N PHE A 144 17.61 -9.95 -10.39
CA PHE A 144 18.62 -9.76 -9.34
C PHE A 144 18.11 -10.37 -8.04
N LEU A 145 18.81 -11.38 -7.56
CA LEU A 145 18.38 -12.18 -6.41
C LEU A 145 19.31 -11.95 -5.23
N VAL A 146 18.76 -11.46 -4.12
CA VAL A 146 19.51 -11.20 -2.88
C VAL A 146 18.71 -11.76 -1.69
N ILE A 147 18.78 -13.08 -1.49
CA ILE A 147 18.13 -13.80 -0.37
C ILE A 147 19.09 -13.93 0.81
#